data_AF-A0A411Z1D4-F1
#
_entry.id   AF-A0A411Z1D4-F1
#
_cell.length_a   1.000
_cell.length_b   1.000
_cell.length_c   1.000
_cell.angle_alpha   90.00
_cell.angle_beta   90.00
_cell.angle_gamma   90.00
#
_symmetry.space_group_name_H-M   'P 1'
#
loop_
_entity.id
_entity.type
_entity.pdbx_description
1 polymer ?
#
loop_
_entity_poly.entity_id
_entity_poly.type
_entity_poly.pdbx_seq_one_letter_code
_entity_poly.pdbx_strand_id
1 'polypeptide(L)'
;MMQPVVCEGFFDAGFYQGQLDTPVADPLGHFRAQGDRLGLDPSPYFSTRHYKARYPDWAADGHPTALDSFLAQDRPGAWRSPHPLIDPVAYLRLHPDVAAAGFSPAGHFARHGDAEGRSPTDAFDAVFYRRCYLRLQETYAFAHYIRVGQGAGHLPRPVPRSPAQSAAAARQVLAGIARPILLGVHDAQEAGTPILVRDMAQHYAARGLSPVFVLRDGGPLVARYAEFGPVFVLAEGWDAAGLFAGVPRDVPVIVNSGAAALLAQGAAQAGLRTVLLIHEMRGYLDAQGLVPGLAAAQAAGARLVASFPRMAEALRPDLGPLDVVQPGVTLPPAGLADFRARKRVQAGRTVFIGAGHADRRKGFDLFLDAAQEIAARMPQAGFVWLGALDPWAQDLARAARGAGLPLSLPGFVTDSLACYAAASVYLLTSREDPGPATLIHAAATGTPFVGYAADIGLRGTVDPLGRFVASGDRAGFVAAAIALAQQETQTTRRARRALVRPHLGLDRYCDQLLRAFA
;
A
#
# COMPACT_ATOMS: atom_id res chain seq x y z
N MET A 1 -3.86 51.14 9.22
CA MET A 1 -3.55 50.01 8.33
C MET A 1 -3.23 48.81 9.21
N MET A 2 -4.17 47.86 9.35
CA MET A 2 -3.86 46.56 9.96
C MET A 2 -2.86 45.83 9.05
N GLN A 3 -1.75 45.36 9.62
CA GLN A 3 -0.85 44.48 8.89
C GLN A 3 -1.62 43.23 8.43
N PRO A 4 -1.34 42.69 7.23
CA PRO A 4 -1.98 41.46 6.79
C PRO A 4 -1.61 40.33 7.76
N VAL A 5 -2.62 39.81 8.46
CA VAL A 5 -2.45 38.63 9.31
C VAL A 5 -2.07 37.46 8.41
N VAL A 6 -0.88 36.91 8.63
CA VAL A 6 -0.38 35.75 7.90
C VAL A 6 -1.18 34.53 8.33
N CYS A 7 -1.96 33.94 7.43
CA CYS A 7 -2.83 32.79 7.69
C CYS A 7 -2.07 31.44 7.69
N GLU A 8 -0.80 31.44 8.12
CA GLU A 8 0.10 30.29 8.03
C GLU A 8 -0.48 29.08 8.76
N GLY A 9 -0.84 28.04 8.00
CA GLY A 9 -1.41 26.77 8.48
C GLY A 9 -2.95 26.73 8.53
N PHE A 10 -3.65 27.86 8.39
CA PHE A 10 -5.11 27.92 8.56
C PHE A 10 -5.88 28.39 7.33
N PHE A 11 -5.20 28.74 6.24
CA PHE A 11 -5.83 28.93 4.93
C PHE A 11 -5.23 27.97 3.89
N ASP A 12 -6.08 27.13 3.29
CA ASP A 12 -5.74 26.21 2.22
C ASP A 12 -6.59 26.56 1.00
N ALA A 13 -5.95 27.16 0.00
CA ALA A 13 -6.63 27.62 -1.22
C ALA A 13 -7.30 26.47 -2.00
N GLY A 14 -6.67 25.29 -2.04
CA GLY A 14 -7.22 24.13 -2.75
C GLY A 14 -8.44 23.56 -2.02
N PHE A 15 -8.37 23.45 -0.70
CA PHE A 15 -9.50 23.04 0.14
C PHE A 15 -10.67 24.02 0.02
N TYR A 16 -10.39 25.32 0.11
CA TYR A 16 -11.41 26.35 0.04
C TYR A 16 -12.07 26.41 -1.34
N GLN A 17 -11.29 26.34 -2.43
CA GLN A 17 -11.85 26.26 -3.78
C GLN A 17 -12.74 25.03 -3.98
N GLY A 18 -12.43 23.89 -3.35
CA GLY A 18 -13.25 22.68 -3.41
C GLY A 18 -14.65 22.82 -2.81
N GLN A 19 -14.92 23.89 -2.05
CA GLN A 19 -16.26 24.20 -1.52
C GLN A 19 -17.07 25.12 -2.43
N LEU A 20 -16.49 25.59 -3.54
CA LEU A 20 -17.14 26.53 -4.46
C LEU A 20 -17.58 25.81 -5.73
N ASP A 21 -18.75 26.20 -6.25
CA ASP A 21 -19.23 25.71 -7.56
C ASP A 21 -18.36 26.22 -8.71
N THR A 22 -17.80 27.42 -8.58
CA THR A 22 -16.95 28.05 -9.59
C THR A 22 -15.61 28.48 -8.96
N PRO A 23 -14.47 28.03 -9.51
CA PRO A 23 -13.15 28.46 -9.04
C PRO A 23 -12.96 29.97 -9.15
N VAL A 24 -12.24 30.54 -8.18
CA VAL A 24 -11.95 31.99 -8.12
C VAL A 24 -10.45 32.25 -8.14
N ALA A 25 -10.06 33.35 -8.78
CA ALA A 25 -8.65 33.72 -8.95
C ALA A 25 -7.95 34.08 -7.63
N ASP A 26 -8.66 34.69 -6.69
CA ASP A 26 -8.18 35.01 -5.33
C ASP A 26 -9.06 34.34 -4.26
N PRO A 27 -8.73 33.08 -3.87
CA PRO A 27 -9.47 32.34 -2.84
C PRO A 27 -9.52 33.04 -1.49
N LEU A 28 -8.41 33.66 -1.04
CA LEU A 28 -8.35 34.32 0.27
C LEU A 28 -9.15 35.62 0.27
N GLY A 29 -9.04 36.42 -0.79
CA GLY A 29 -9.87 37.60 -0.98
C GLY A 29 -11.36 37.24 -1.01
N HIS A 30 -11.72 36.17 -1.73
CA HIS A 30 -13.09 35.66 -1.75
C HIS A 30 -13.57 35.20 -0.37
N PHE A 31 -12.73 34.49 0.41
CA PHE A 31 -13.06 34.11 1.79
C PHE A 31 -13.35 35.32 2.67
N ARG A 32 -12.48 36.34 2.63
CA ARG A 32 -12.64 37.57 3.41
C ARG A 32 -13.86 38.39 2.98
N ALA A 33 -14.17 38.44 1.70
CA ALA A 33 -15.32 39.20 1.18
C ALA A 33 -16.66 38.51 1.42
N GLN A 34 -16.69 37.17 1.35
CA GLN A 34 -17.96 36.43 1.41
C GLN A 34 -17.90 35.03 2.02
N GLY A 35 -16.82 34.28 1.85
CA GLY A 35 -16.74 32.90 2.35
C GLY A 35 -17.01 32.75 3.83
N ASP A 36 -16.41 33.61 4.65
CA ASP A 36 -16.61 33.62 6.10
C ASP A 36 -18.09 33.83 6.47
N ARG A 37 -18.79 34.73 5.76
CA ARG A 37 -20.23 35.00 5.94
C ARG A 37 -21.10 33.84 5.47
N LEU A 38 -20.71 33.14 4.41
CA LEU A 38 -21.35 31.92 3.93
C LEU A 38 -21.07 30.71 4.84
N GLY A 39 -20.18 30.88 5.83
CA GLY A 39 -19.76 29.82 6.75
C GLY A 39 -18.97 28.72 6.03
N LEU A 40 -18.21 29.09 4.99
CA LEU A 40 -17.25 28.21 4.34
C LEU A 40 -15.99 28.12 5.18
N ASP A 41 -15.32 26.98 5.14
CA ASP A 41 -14.17 26.70 5.99
C ASP A 41 -12.87 27.05 5.24
N PRO A 42 -11.95 27.87 5.80
CA PRO A 42 -10.74 28.30 5.09
C PRO A 42 -9.68 27.21 4.96
N SER A 43 -9.74 26.16 5.79
CA SER A 43 -8.86 25.00 5.75
C SER A 43 -9.49 23.81 6.49
N PRO A 44 -8.94 22.59 6.37
CA PRO A 44 -9.38 21.46 7.19
C PRO A 44 -9.28 21.69 8.71
N TYR A 45 -8.45 22.63 9.15
CA TYR A 45 -8.13 22.84 10.56
C TYR A 45 -8.95 23.98 11.21
N PHE A 46 -9.87 24.60 10.47
CA PHE A 46 -10.71 25.69 10.97
C PHE A 46 -12.12 25.55 10.46
N SER A 47 -13.09 25.44 11.38
CA SER A 47 -14.51 25.49 11.04
C SER A 47 -15.10 26.85 11.37
N THR A 48 -15.45 27.61 10.34
CA THR A 48 -16.00 28.96 10.45
C THR A 48 -17.30 28.96 11.25
N ARG A 49 -18.19 28.00 10.96
CA ARG A 49 -19.48 27.89 11.65
C ARG A 49 -19.30 27.54 13.12
N HIS A 50 -18.42 26.58 13.41
CA HIS A 50 -18.13 26.19 14.79
C HIS A 50 -17.55 27.34 15.59
N TYR A 51 -16.51 28.00 15.06
CA TYR A 51 -15.82 29.06 15.77
C TYR A 51 -16.77 30.22 16.11
N LYS A 52 -17.58 30.67 15.15
CA LYS A 52 -18.57 31.74 15.38
C LYS A 52 -19.64 31.35 16.40
N ALA A 53 -20.11 30.11 16.36
CA ALA A 53 -21.11 29.62 17.32
C ALA A 53 -20.53 29.50 18.74
N ARG A 54 -19.27 29.06 18.86
CA ARG A 54 -18.60 28.88 20.16
C ARG A 54 -18.12 30.20 20.76
N TYR A 55 -17.79 31.17 19.92
CA TYR A 55 -17.25 32.46 20.31
C TYR A 55 -18.04 33.61 19.67
N PRO A 56 -19.24 33.95 20.18
CA PRO A 56 -20.09 35.00 19.60
C PRO A 56 -19.44 36.39 19.59
N ASP A 57 -18.43 36.59 20.42
CA ASP A 57 -17.64 37.83 20.54
C ASP A 57 -16.57 37.98 19.44
N TRP A 58 -16.46 37.03 18.50
CA TRP A 58 -15.40 37.02 17.49
C TRP A 58 -15.26 38.34 16.69
N ALA A 59 -16.36 39.07 16.51
CA ALA A 59 -16.41 40.33 15.77
C ALA A 59 -16.31 41.60 16.65
N ALA A 60 -16.24 41.47 17.98
CA ALA A 60 -16.31 42.59 18.92
C ALA A 60 -15.21 43.64 18.68
N ASP A 61 -14.03 43.20 18.24
CA ASP A 61 -12.87 44.05 17.96
C ASP A 61 -12.74 44.48 16.48
N GLY A 62 -13.82 44.34 15.69
CA GLY A 62 -13.84 44.75 14.29
C GLY A 62 -13.03 43.85 13.35
N HIS A 63 -12.75 42.60 13.75
CA HIS A 63 -12.08 41.64 12.89
C HIS A 63 -12.90 41.33 11.63
N PRO A 64 -12.29 41.33 10.43
CA PRO A 64 -13.02 41.16 9.18
C PRO A 64 -13.58 39.74 8.98
N THR A 65 -12.97 38.71 9.60
CA THR A 65 -13.44 37.32 9.55
C THR A 65 -13.24 36.61 10.88
N ALA A 66 -13.90 35.47 11.07
CA ALA A 66 -13.67 34.59 12.21
C ALA A 66 -12.23 34.06 12.26
N LEU A 67 -11.62 33.79 11.10
CA LEU A 67 -10.23 33.35 11.01
C LEU A 67 -9.27 34.46 11.48
N ASP A 68 -9.47 35.70 11.03
CA ASP A 68 -8.63 36.83 11.44
C ASP A 68 -8.78 37.10 12.95
N SER A 69 -9.99 36.92 13.51
CA SER A 69 -10.25 36.98 14.96
C SER A 69 -9.51 35.89 15.73
N PHE A 70 -9.55 34.64 15.25
CA PHE A 70 -8.84 33.52 15.85
C PHE A 70 -7.33 33.77 15.88
N LEU A 71 -6.73 34.14 14.74
CA LEU A 71 -5.29 34.39 14.64
C LEU A 71 -4.83 35.55 15.54
N ALA A 72 -5.66 36.58 15.71
CA ALA A 72 -5.37 37.70 16.62
C ALA A 72 -5.42 37.30 18.10
N GLN A 73 -6.20 36.28 18.43
CA GLN A 73 -6.44 35.82 19.80
C GLN A 73 -5.65 34.57 20.18
N ASP A 74 -4.84 34.03 19.27
CA ASP A 74 -4.03 32.83 19.48
C ASP A 74 -2.79 33.14 20.33
N ARG A 75 -3.00 33.29 21.64
CA ARG A 75 -1.97 33.67 22.62
C ARG A 75 -2.06 32.84 23.90
N PRO A 76 -0.94 32.69 24.64
CA PRO A 76 -0.91 31.95 25.89
C PRO A 76 -2.02 32.37 26.88
N GLY A 77 -2.70 31.38 27.46
CA GLY A 77 -3.79 31.60 28.43
C GLY A 77 -5.14 31.97 27.82
N ALA A 78 -5.24 32.14 26.50
CA ALA A 78 -6.49 32.49 25.81
C ALA A 78 -6.73 31.68 24.52
N TRP A 79 -6.10 30.51 24.37
CA TRP A 79 -6.23 29.67 23.19
C TRP A 79 -7.69 29.27 22.93
N ARG A 80 -8.16 29.53 21.72
CA ARG A 80 -9.51 29.19 21.26
C ARG A 80 -9.51 27.91 20.43
N SER A 81 -10.64 27.21 20.41
CA SER A 81 -10.84 26.00 19.62
C SER A 81 -11.34 26.37 18.21
N PRO A 82 -10.52 26.21 17.16
CA PRO A 82 -10.90 26.59 15.81
C PRO A 82 -11.85 25.59 15.13
N HIS A 83 -11.96 24.38 15.67
CA HIS A 83 -12.68 23.27 15.05
C HIS A 83 -13.20 22.31 16.14
N PRO A 84 -14.38 21.66 15.97
CA PRO A 84 -14.95 20.77 16.99
C PRO A 84 -14.04 19.64 17.48
N LEU A 85 -13.10 19.21 16.62
CA LEU A 85 -12.13 18.15 16.88
C LEU A 85 -10.72 18.66 17.17
N ILE A 86 -10.52 19.99 17.29
CA ILE A 86 -9.26 20.61 17.69
C ILE A 86 -9.52 21.44 18.94
N ASP A 87 -9.19 20.87 20.10
CA ASP A 87 -9.31 21.52 21.40
C ASP A 87 -7.91 21.77 21.98
N PRO A 88 -7.49 23.03 22.17
CA PRO A 88 -6.19 23.37 22.72
C PRO A 88 -5.88 22.72 24.08
N VAL A 89 -6.87 22.62 24.98
CA VAL A 89 -6.70 22.03 26.31
C VAL A 89 -6.48 20.53 26.20
N ALA A 90 -7.29 19.86 25.37
CA ALA A 90 -7.11 18.42 25.13
C ALA A 90 -5.77 18.12 24.43
N TYR A 91 -5.37 18.96 23.47
CA TYR A 91 -4.14 18.78 22.72
C TYR A 91 -2.91 18.89 23.63
N LEU A 92 -2.84 19.91 24.49
CA LEU A 92 -1.72 20.06 25.43
C LEU A 92 -1.66 18.93 26.46
N ARG A 93 -2.81 18.38 26.87
CA ARG A 93 -2.86 17.19 27.73
C ARG A 93 -2.30 15.95 27.04
N LEU A 94 -2.61 15.77 25.75
CA LEU A 94 -2.13 14.64 24.95
C LEU A 94 -0.66 14.77 24.54
N HIS A 95 -0.15 16.01 24.46
CA HIS A 95 1.18 16.34 23.96
C HIS A 95 1.94 17.25 24.95
N PRO A 96 2.43 16.71 26.08
CA PRO A 96 3.11 17.50 27.12
C PRO A 96 4.38 18.22 26.63
N ASP A 97 5.01 17.72 25.58
CA ASP A 97 6.17 18.33 24.92
C ASP A 97 5.80 19.68 24.25
N VAL A 98 4.63 19.74 23.61
CA VAL A 98 4.10 20.99 23.05
C VAL A 98 3.72 21.97 24.17
N ALA A 99 3.17 21.46 25.27
CA ALA A 99 2.84 22.26 26.45
C ALA A 99 4.09 22.90 27.06
N ALA A 100 5.17 22.14 27.20
CA ALA A 100 6.45 22.64 27.72
C ALA A 100 7.10 23.68 26.81
N ALA A 101 6.94 23.56 25.49
CA ALA A 101 7.47 24.51 24.52
C ALA A 101 6.65 25.81 24.42
N GLY A 102 5.43 25.86 24.98
CA GLY A 102 4.58 27.04 24.98
C GLY A 102 4.04 27.44 23.59
N PHE A 103 4.05 26.53 22.62
CA PHE A 103 3.52 26.79 21.28
C PHE A 103 1.99 26.93 21.29
N SER A 104 1.45 27.65 20.29
CA SER A 104 0.01 27.60 19.99
C SER A 104 -0.40 26.14 19.74
N PRO A 105 -1.35 25.57 20.50
CA PRO A 105 -1.73 24.16 20.34
C PRO A 105 -2.36 23.89 18.97
N ALA A 106 -3.31 24.73 18.57
CA ALA A 106 -3.96 24.62 17.27
C ALA A 106 -3.01 24.95 16.12
N GLY A 107 -2.17 25.98 16.27
CA GLY A 107 -1.16 26.35 15.28
C GLY A 107 -0.10 25.27 15.09
N HIS A 108 0.39 24.68 16.19
CA HIS A 108 1.30 23.54 16.15
C HIS A 108 0.64 22.36 15.43
N PHE A 109 -0.59 22.02 15.79
CA PHE A 109 -1.29 20.91 15.16
C PHE A 109 -1.45 21.09 13.65
N ALA A 110 -1.93 22.27 13.20
CA ALA A 110 -2.17 22.56 11.80
C ALA A 110 -0.88 22.60 10.95
N ARG A 111 0.25 23.03 11.53
CA ARG A 111 1.53 23.17 10.82
C ARG A 111 2.40 21.92 10.86
N HIS A 112 2.35 21.18 11.98
CA HIS A 112 3.27 20.09 12.27
C HIS A 112 2.53 18.84 12.77
N GLY A 113 1.65 19.00 13.75
CA GLY A 113 1.06 17.87 14.46
C GLY A 113 0.31 16.86 13.59
N ASP A 114 -0.46 17.29 12.59
CA ASP A 114 -1.14 16.34 11.68
C ASP A 114 -0.13 15.53 10.86
N ALA A 115 0.91 16.18 10.29
CA ALA A 115 1.96 15.50 9.54
C ALA A 115 2.77 14.53 10.41
N GLU A 116 2.96 14.87 11.69
CA GLU A 116 3.60 14.02 12.70
C GLU A 116 2.71 12.85 13.15
N GLY A 117 1.44 12.80 12.74
CA GLY A 117 0.49 11.77 13.15
C GLY A 117 -0.02 11.93 14.58
N ARG A 118 -0.04 13.15 15.11
CA ARG A 118 -0.58 13.45 16.45
C ARG A 118 -2.10 13.52 16.41
N SER A 119 -2.75 13.03 17.47
CA SER A 119 -4.19 13.19 17.66
C SER A 119 -4.51 14.58 18.22
N PRO A 120 -5.44 15.35 17.62
CA PRO A 120 -5.81 16.67 18.12
C PRO A 120 -6.67 16.60 19.40
N THR A 121 -7.43 15.52 19.57
CA THR A 121 -8.31 15.23 20.72
C THR A 121 -8.49 13.71 20.88
N ASP A 122 -9.09 13.23 21.98
CA ASP A 122 -9.46 11.82 22.15
C ASP A 122 -10.59 11.35 21.19
N ALA A 123 -11.25 12.30 20.53
CA ALA A 123 -12.31 12.03 19.57
C ALA A 123 -11.77 11.68 18.17
N PHE A 124 -10.49 11.94 17.91
CA PHE A 124 -9.82 11.61 16.65
C PHE A 124 -8.49 10.92 16.91
N ASP A 125 -8.36 9.65 16.51
CA ASP A 125 -7.14 8.87 16.63
C ASP A 125 -6.40 8.85 15.29
N ALA A 126 -5.34 9.66 15.18
CA ALA A 126 -4.57 9.78 13.94
C ALA A 126 -3.85 8.49 13.56
N VAL A 127 -3.39 7.69 14.53
CA VAL A 127 -2.69 6.43 14.28
C VAL A 127 -3.66 5.40 13.72
N PHE A 128 -4.82 5.25 14.36
CA PHE A 128 -5.90 4.42 13.85
C PHE A 128 -6.34 4.84 12.44
N TYR A 129 -6.57 6.14 12.23
CA TYR A 129 -7.08 6.65 10.97
C TYR A 129 -6.11 6.36 9.81
N ARG A 130 -4.80 6.58 10.03
CA ARG A 130 -3.75 6.23 9.05
C ARG A 130 -3.78 4.75 8.70
N ARG A 131 -3.84 3.90 9.71
CA ARG A 131 -3.84 2.43 9.58
C ARG A 131 -5.07 1.90 8.83
N CYS A 132 -6.21 2.61 8.88
CA CYS A 132 -7.46 2.12 8.28
C CYS A 132 -7.78 2.73 6.92
N TYR A 133 -7.37 3.98 6.66
CA TYR A 133 -7.93 4.73 5.54
C TYR A 133 -6.89 5.45 4.67
N LEU A 134 -5.63 5.51 5.08
CA LEU A 134 -4.58 6.17 4.30
C LEU A 134 -3.70 5.18 3.55
N ARG A 135 -3.13 5.68 2.45
CA ARG A 135 -1.96 5.06 1.82
C ARG A 135 -0.73 5.25 2.69
N LEU A 136 0.24 4.34 2.59
CA LEU A 136 1.48 4.40 3.36
C LEU A 136 2.26 5.72 3.22
N GLN A 137 2.20 6.38 2.06
CA GLN A 137 2.87 7.65 1.79
C GLN A 137 2.10 8.89 2.29
N GLU A 138 0.83 8.73 2.69
CA GLU A 138 0.00 9.83 3.17
C GLU A 138 0.19 10.01 4.68
N THR A 139 0.41 11.26 5.11
CA THR A 139 0.76 11.59 6.50
C THR A 139 -0.31 12.40 7.23
N TYR A 140 -1.06 13.25 6.52
CA TYR A 140 -2.07 14.17 7.08
C TYR A 140 -3.41 13.48 7.33
N ALA A 141 -3.52 12.77 8.45
CA ALA A 141 -4.68 11.97 8.81
C ALA A 141 -5.93 12.82 9.02
N PHE A 142 -5.81 13.89 9.81
CA PHE A 142 -6.93 14.76 10.15
C PHE A 142 -7.43 15.51 8.91
N ALA A 143 -6.50 16.08 8.14
CA ALA A 143 -6.87 16.78 6.92
C ALA A 143 -7.53 15.84 5.90
N HIS A 144 -7.11 14.58 5.81
CA HIS A 144 -7.79 13.59 4.97
C HIS A 144 -9.20 13.23 5.51
N TYR A 145 -9.36 13.13 6.83
CA TYR A 145 -10.69 12.90 7.43
C TYR A 145 -11.68 14.01 7.09
N ILE A 146 -11.28 15.27 7.21
CA ILE A 146 -12.16 16.41 6.88
C ILE A 146 -12.45 16.48 5.37
N ARG A 147 -11.44 16.22 4.51
CA ARG A 147 -11.63 16.31 3.04
C ARG A 147 -12.44 15.16 2.45
N VAL A 148 -12.26 13.95 2.98
CA VAL A 148 -12.78 12.71 2.38
C VAL A 148 -13.50 11.87 3.41
N GLY A 149 -12.86 11.60 4.54
CA GLY A 149 -13.31 10.58 5.50
C GLY A 149 -14.71 10.81 6.05
N GLN A 150 -15.08 12.05 6.40
CA GLN A 150 -16.41 12.36 6.89
C GLN A 150 -17.49 12.02 5.87
N GLY A 151 -17.31 12.44 4.62
CA GLY A 151 -18.25 12.15 3.53
C GLY A 151 -18.29 10.66 3.16
N ALA A 152 -17.18 9.96 3.31
CA ALA A 152 -17.06 8.52 3.06
C ALA A 152 -17.51 7.64 4.25
N GLY A 153 -17.92 8.23 5.37
CA GLY A 153 -18.32 7.49 6.58
C GLY A 153 -17.16 6.82 7.33
N HIS A 154 -15.91 7.24 7.09
CA HIS A 154 -14.75 6.75 7.83
C HIS A 154 -14.88 7.09 9.31
N LEU A 155 -14.43 6.18 10.17
CA LEU A 155 -14.44 6.42 11.61
C LEU A 155 -13.27 7.34 11.99
N PRO A 156 -13.46 8.33 12.87
CA PRO A 156 -12.34 9.15 13.37
C PRO A 156 -11.50 8.41 14.43
N ARG A 157 -12.04 7.33 15.00
CA ARG A 157 -11.39 6.49 16.02
C ARG A 157 -12.02 5.08 16.02
N PRO A 158 -11.38 4.07 16.62
CA PRO A 158 -11.98 2.74 16.74
C PRO A 158 -13.34 2.78 17.46
N VAL A 159 -14.28 1.92 17.03
CA VAL A 159 -15.56 1.70 17.70
C VAL A 159 -15.59 0.26 18.21
N PRO A 160 -15.17 -0.01 19.46
CA PRO A 160 -15.09 -1.36 19.99
C PRO A 160 -16.44 -2.05 19.97
N ARG A 161 -16.44 -3.30 19.51
CA ARG A 161 -17.60 -4.21 19.47
C ARG A 161 -17.28 -5.42 20.32
N SER A 162 -18.24 -5.85 21.11
CA SER A 162 -18.08 -7.05 21.93
C SER A 162 -18.04 -8.31 21.05
N PRO A 163 -17.50 -9.44 21.56
CA PRO A 163 -17.54 -10.71 20.85
C PRO A 163 -18.96 -11.10 20.40
N ALA A 164 -19.98 -10.82 21.23
CA ALA A 164 -21.37 -11.10 20.91
C ALA A 164 -21.90 -10.24 19.75
N GLN A 165 -21.54 -8.95 19.70
CA GLN A 165 -21.90 -8.05 18.61
C GLN A 165 -21.22 -8.46 17.30
N SER A 166 -19.92 -8.78 17.35
CA SER A 166 -19.19 -9.32 16.19
C SER A 166 -19.82 -10.62 15.67
N ALA A 167 -20.12 -11.56 16.57
CA ALA A 167 -20.73 -12.84 16.19
C ALA A 167 -22.11 -12.66 15.55
N ALA A 168 -22.92 -11.74 16.08
CA ALA A 168 -24.23 -11.44 15.52
C ALA A 168 -24.12 -10.83 14.12
N ALA A 169 -23.19 -9.90 13.91
CA ALA A 169 -22.94 -9.29 12.60
C ALA A 169 -22.46 -10.31 11.57
N ALA A 170 -21.52 -11.19 11.94
CA ALA A 170 -21.05 -12.26 11.07
C ALA A 170 -22.20 -13.20 10.66
N ARG A 171 -23.04 -13.64 11.61
CA ARG A 171 -24.23 -14.47 11.33
C ARG A 171 -25.21 -13.77 10.39
N GLN A 172 -25.48 -12.48 10.64
CA GLN A 172 -26.41 -11.70 9.82
C GLN A 172 -25.91 -11.59 8.37
N VAL A 173 -24.63 -11.31 8.19
CA VAL A 173 -24.00 -11.26 6.86
C VAL A 173 -24.09 -12.62 6.17
N LEU A 174 -23.70 -13.69 6.86
CA LEU A 174 -23.61 -15.03 6.28
C LEU A 174 -24.98 -15.63 5.97
N ALA A 175 -26.03 -15.29 6.72
CA ALA A 175 -27.40 -15.73 6.44
C ALA A 175 -27.93 -15.24 5.08
N GLY A 176 -27.39 -14.12 4.57
CA GLY A 176 -27.82 -13.51 3.31
C GLY A 176 -27.05 -13.95 2.07
N ILE A 177 -26.03 -14.81 2.20
CA ILE A 177 -25.13 -15.16 1.09
C ILE A 177 -25.00 -16.66 0.89
N ALA A 178 -25.02 -17.09 -0.37
CA ALA A 178 -24.88 -18.49 -0.74
C ALA A 178 -23.39 -18.86 -0.92
N ARG A 179 -23.00 -20.04 -0.46
CA ARG A 179 -21.63 -20.59 -0.62
C ARG A 179 -20.53 -19.60 -0.21
N PRO A 180 -20.55 -19.08 1.03
CA PRO A 180 -19.56 -18.12 1.48
C PRO A 180 -18.15 -18.72 1.50
N ILE A 181 -17.16 -17.87 1.27
CA ILE A 181 -15.74 -18.15 1.49
C ILE A 181 -15.12 -16.96 2.22
N LEU A 182 -14.42 -17.23 3.33
CA LEU A 182 -13.83 -16.17 4.14
C LEU A 182 -12.37 -15.96 3.73
N LEU A 183 -12.01 -14.72 3.43
CA LEU A 183 -10.67 -14.31 3.00
C LEU A 183 -10.05 -13.40 4.07
N GLY A 184 -9.02 -13.89 4.74
CA GLY A 184 -8.27 -13.17 5.77
C GLY A 184 -7.07 -12.42 5.19
N VAL A 185 -6.86 -11.16 5.60
CA VAL A 185 -5.71 -10.34 5.12
C VAL A 185 -5.15 -9.50 6.28
N HIS A 186 -3.85 -9.20 6.28
CA HIS A 186 -3.26 -8.35 7.32
C HIS A 186 -3.56 -6.85 7.10
N ASP A 187 -3.67 -6.38 5.86
CA ASP A 187 -4.09 -5.02 5.53
C ASP A 187 -4.74 -4.93 4.13
N ALA A 188 -5.17 -3.73 3.76
CA ALA A 188 -5.70 -3.39 2.43
C ALA A 188 -4.85 -2.32 1.73
N GLN A 189 -3.53 -2.37 1.87
CA GLN A 189 -2.62 -1.49 1.13
C GLN A 189 -2.47 -1.93 -0.32
N GLU A 190 -2.07 -1.02 -1.22
CA GLU A 190 -1.88 -1.29 -2.66
C GLU A 190 -0.58 -2.07 -2.93
N ALA A 191 -0.42 -3.22 -2.28
CA ALA A 191 0.75 -4.09 -2.28
C ALA A 191 0.43 -5.50 -2.78
N GLY A 192 1.47 -6.27 -3.15
CA GLY A 192 1.33 -7.53 -3.88
C GLY A 192 0.38 -8.55 -3.22
N THR A 193 0.49 -8.75 -1.91
CA THR A 193 -0.33 -9.72 -1.18
C THR A 193 -1.82 -9.32 -1.10
N PRO A 194 -2.18 -8.08 -0.68
CA PRO A 194 -3.56 -7.60 -0.79
C PRO A 194 -4.14 -7.67 -2.21
N ILE A 195 -3.35 -7.30 -3.23
CA ILE A 195 -3.75 -7.38 -4.63
C ILE A 195 -4.06 -8.82 -5.04
N LEU A 196 -3.27 -9.80 -4.60
CA LEU A 196 -3.55 -11.22 -4.85
C LEU A 196 -4.89 -11.65 -4.25
N VAL A 197 -5.24 -11.21 -3.03
CA VAL A 197 -6.54 -11.55 -2.42
C VAL A 197 -7.70 -10.98 -3.20
N ARG A 198 -7.58 -9.73 -3.69
CA ARG A 198 -8.59 -9.14 -4.58
C ARG A 198 -8.80 -10.00 -5.82
N ASP A 199 -7.72 -10.43 -6.47
CA ASP A 199 -7.80 -11.23 -7.69
C ASP A 199 -8.37 -12.63 -7.41
N MET A 200 -8.03 -13.24 -6.28
CA MET A 200 -8.66 -14.47 -5.80
C MET A 200 -10.17 -14.28 -5.55
N ALA A 201 -10.58 -13.17 -4.95
CA ALA A 201 -11.99 -12.88 -4.69
C ALA A 201 -12.78 -12.75 -5.98
N GLN A 202 -12.26 -12.02 -6.97
CA GLN A 202 -12.86 -11.94 -8.31
C GLN A 202 -13.03 -13.34 -8.92
N HIS A 203 -12.03 -14.18 -8.75
CA HIS A 203 -12.02 -15.53 -9.28
C HIS A 203 -13.05 -16.46 -8.62
N TYR A 204 -13.16 -16.41 -7.30
CA TYR A 204 -14.15 -17.17 -6.54
C TYR A 204 -15.57 -16.69 -6.81
N ALA A 205 -15.77 -15.37 -6.92
CA ALA A 205 -17.05 -14.79 -7.33
C ALA A 205 -17.50 -15.30 -8.70
N ALA A 206 -16.58 -15.37 -9.68
CA ALA A 206 -16.87 -15.93 -11.01
C ALA A 206 -17.25 -17.43 -10.99
N ARG A 207 -16.88 -18.17 -9.93
CA ARG A 207 -17.24 -19.59 -9.69
C ARG A 207 -18.46 -19.75 -8.76
N GLY A 208 -19.17 -18.65 -8.47
CA GLY A 208 -20.38 -18.64 -7.66
C GLY A 208 -20.15 -18.89 -6.16
N LEU A 209 -18.95 -18.60 -5.65
CA LEU A 209 -18.73 -18.44 -4.21
C LEU A 209 -18.93 -16.97 -3.83
N SER A 210 -19.28 -16.70 -2.57
CA SER A 210 -19.44 -15.33 -2.06
C SER A 210 -18.30 -14.96 -1.12
N PRO A 211 -17.34 -14.11 -1.55
CA PRO A 211 -16.26 -13.65 -0.68
C PRO A 211 -16.78 -12.85 0.53
N VAL A 212 -16.22 -13.11 1.70
CA VAL A 212 -16.35 -12.29 2.91
C VAL A 212 -14.96 -12.01 3.43
N PHE A 213 -14.63 -10.76 3.71
CA PHE A 213 -13.28 -10.37 4.06
C PHE A 213 -13.14 -10.08 5.55
N VAL A 214 -12.07 -10.57 6.17
CA VAL A 214 -11.67 -10.20 7.53
C VAL A 214 -10.24 -9.68 7.47
N LEU A 215 -10.08 -8.39 7.71
CA LEU A 215 -8.79 -7.72 7.64
C LEU A 215 -8.35 -7.33 9.04
N ARG A 216 -7.06 -7.50 9.36
CA ARG A 216 -6.52 -6.92 10.59
C ARG A 216 -6.55 -5.40 10.53
N ASP A 217 -6.07 -4.83 9.42
CA ASP A 217 -5.96 -3.39 9.18
C ASP A 217 -6.69 -3.00 7.89
N GLY A 218 -7.04 -1.72 7.76
CA GLY A 218 -7.69 -1.21 6.56
C GLY A 218 -6.69 -0.81 5.48
N GLY A 219 -7.14 0.09 4.61
CA GLY A 219 -6.34 0.67 3.54
C GLY A 219 -7.18 1.01 2.29
N PRO A 220 -6.55 1.60 1.27
CA PRO A 220 -7.22 2.03 0.04
C PRO A 220 -7.97 0.92 -0.71
N LEU A 221 -7.55 -0.34 -0.56
CA LEU A 221 -8.20 -1.48 -1.21
C LEU A 221 -9.48 -1.96 -0.51
N VAL A 222 -9.86 -1.42 0.66
CA VAL A 222 -11.11 -1.81 1.34
C VAL A 222 -12.31 -1.61 0.40
N ALA A 223 -12.39 -0.46 -0.28
CA ALA A 223 -13.45 -0.19 -1.26
C ALA A 223 -13.46 -1.21 -2.40
N ARG A 224 -12.29 -1.68 -2.84
CA ARG A 224 -12.16 -2.71 -3.89
C ARG A 224 -12.57 -4.09 -3.42
N TYR A 225 -12.32 -4.44 -2.17
CA TYR A 225 -12.85 -5.69 -1.60
C TYR A 225 -14.37 -5.64 -1.45
N ALA A 226 -14.91 -4.49 -1.06
CA ALA A 226 -16.36 -4.28 -0.92
C ALA A 226 -17.15 -4.46 -2.23
N GLU A 227 -16.50 -4.33 -3.39
CA GLU A 227 -17.09 -4.65 -4.70
C GLU A 227 -17.43 -6.15 -4.85
N PHE A 228 -16.75 -7.04 -4.11
CA PHE A 228 -16.96 -8.49 -4.16
C PHE A 228 -17.80 -9.05 -3.01
N GLY A 229 -17.79 -8.38 -1.86
CA GLY A 229 -18.57 -8.82 -0.71
C GLY A 229 -18.25 -8.07 0.58
N PRO A 230 -18.91 -8.44 1.69
CA PRO A 230 -18.80 -7.74 2.97
C PRO A 230 -17.37 -7.76 3.54
N VAL A 231 -16.97 -6.65 4.16
CA VAL A 231 -15.62 -6.45 4.70
C VAL A 231 -15.69 -6.11 6.19
N PHE A 232 -14.99 -6.88 7.01
CA PHE A 232 -14.75 -6.57 8.42
C PHE A 232 -13.30 -6.13 8.62
N VAL A 233 -13.09 -4.95 9.20
CA VAL A 233 -11.76 -4.42 9.50
C VAL A 233 -11.55 -4.42 11.02
N LEU A 234 -10.75 -5.33 11.56
CA LEU A 234 -10.57 -5.49 13.01
C LEU A 234 -10.10 -4.20 13.68
N ALA A 235 -9.23 -3.43 13.03
CA ALA A 235 -8.77 -2.13 13.51
C ALA A 235 -9.92 -1.15 13.82
N GLU A 236 -11.07 -1.24 13.14
CA GLU A 236 -12.28 -0.43 13.40
C GLU A 236 -13.01 -0.82 14.69
N GLY A 237 -12.52 -1.84 15.40
CA GLY A 237 -13.03 -2.30 16.69
C GLY A 237 -13.86 -3.58 16.61
N TRP A 238 -13.82 -4.33 15.50
CA TRP A 238 -14.42 -5.67 15.44
C TRP A 238 -13.59 -6.66 16.24
N ASP A 239 -14.24 -7.43 17.10
CA ASP A 239 -13.62 -8.57 17.80
C ASP A 239 -13.50 -9.80 16.88
N ALA A 240 -12.28 -10.29 16.68
CA ALA A 240 -11.99 -11.41 15.78
C ALA A 240 -12.60 -12.73 16.25
N ALA A 241 -12.47 -13.06 17.53
CA ALA A 241 -12.99 -14.29 18.10
C ALA A 241 -14.51 -14.37 17.97
N GLY A 242 -15.19 -13.26 18.24
CA GLY A 242 -16.61 -13.08 18.02
C GLY A 242 -17.00 -13.25 16.56
N LEU A 243 -16.29 -12.61 15.62
CA LEU A 243 -16.56 -12.76 14.19
C LEU A 243 -16.49 -14.25 13.80
N PHE A 244 -15.39 -14.94 14.13
CA PHE A 244 -15.20 -16.35 13.78
C PHE A 244 -16.21 -17.28 14.47
N ALA A 245 -16.61 -17.01 15.71
CA ALA A 245 -17.66 -17.75 16.39
C ALA A 245 -19.05 -17.59 15.74
N GLY A 246 -19.25 -16.52 14.96
CA GLY A 246 -20.45 -16.31 14.15
C GLY A 246 -20.43 -17.01 12.79
N VAL A 247 -19.31 -17.59 12.38
CA VAL A 247 -19.14 -18.24 11.06
C VAL A 247 -19.53 -19.73 11.15
N PRO A 248 -20.37 -20.26 10.25
CA PRO A 248 -20.66 -21.69 10.18
C PRO A 248 -19.39 -22.52 9.91
N ARG A 249 -19.26 -23.70 10.54
CA ARG A 249 -18.03 -24.50 10.53
C ARG A 249 -17.63 -25.04 9.16
N ASP A 250 -18.58 -25.17 8.25
CA ASP A 250 -18.37 -25.64 6.89
C ASP A 250 -17.83 -24.56 5.95
N VAL A 251 -17.87 -23.28 6.35
CA VAL A 251 -17.32 -22.17 5.56
C VAL A 251 -15.80 -22.29 5.47
N PRO A 252 -15.21 -22.37 4.26
CA PRO A 252 -13.77 -22.39 4.08
C PRO A 252 -13.17 -21.02 4.41
N VAL A 253 -12.04 -21.03 5.12
CA VAL A 253 -11.29 -19.83 5.47
C VAL A 253 -9.91 -19.89 4.85
N ILE A 254 -9.57 -18.91 4.02
CA ILE A 254 -8.22 -18.74 3.47
C ILE A 254 -7.64 -17.45 4.02
N VAL A 255 -6.54 -17.54 4.77
CA VAL A 255 -5.81 -16.40 5.29
C VAL A 255 -4.56 -16.20 4.45
N ASN A 256 -4.43 -15.02 3.86
CA ASN A 256 -3.33 -14.69 2.97
C ASN A 256 -2.19 -14.00 3.73
N SER A 257 -0.98 -14.52 3.57
CA SER A 257 0.28 -14.07 4.18
C SER A 257 0.50 -14.46 5.65
N GLY A 258 1.76 -14.77 5.97
CA GLY A 258 2.19 -15.08 7.34
C GLY A 258 2.01 -13.91 8.31
N ALA A 259 2.02 -12.67 7.81
CA ALA A 259 1.72 -11.49 8.63
C ALA A 259 0.27 -11.47 9.17
N ALA A 260 -0.63 -12.28 8.59
CA ALA A 260 -2.00 -12.46 9.05
C ALA A 260 -2.20 -13.74 9.89
N ALA A 261 -1.14 -14.41 10.33
CA ALA A 261 -1.22 -15.70 11.05
C ALA A 261 -2.15 -15.67 12.28
N LEU A 262 -2.27 -14.54 12.97
CA LEU A 262 -3.21 -14.38 14.09
C LEU A 262 -4.68 -14.57 13.68
N LEU A 263 -5.06 -14.15 12.46
CA LEU A 263 -6.40 -14.42 11.93
C LEU A 263 -6.60 -15.92 11.71
N ALA A 264 -5.59 -16.60 11.17
CA ALA A 264 -5.65 -18.03 10.92
C ALA A 264 -5.73 -18.83 12.23
N GLN A 265 -4.94 -18.43 13.23
CA GLN A 265 -4.99 -19.01 14.57
C GLN A 265 -6.39 -18.84 15.18
N GLY A 266 -6.95 -17.63 15.17
CA GLY A 266 -8.28 -17.37 15.73
C GLY A 266 -9.41 -18.15 15.01
N ALA A 267 -9.35 -18.22 13.68
CA ALA A 267 -10.31 -18.99 12.89
C ALA A 267 -10.22 -20.50 13.17
N ALA A 268 -9.01 -21.06 13.24
CA ALA A 268 -8.80 -22.47 13.54
C ALA A 268 -9.23 -22.82 14.97
N GLN A 269 -8.95 -21.95 15.96
CA GLN A 269 -9.43 -22.10 17.35
C GLN A 269 -10.96 -22.08 17.45
N ALA A 270 -11.65 -21.35 16.57
CA ALA A 270 -13.11 -21.38 16.46
C ALA A 270 -13.66 -22.66 15.79
N GLY A 271 -12.79 -23.56 15.35
CA GLY A 271 -13.13 -24.82 14.68
C GLY A 271 -13.48 -24.66 13.20
N LEU A 272 -13.04 -23.56 12.57
CA LEU A 272 -13.21 -23.35 11.14
C LEU A 272 -12.11 -24.08 10.37
N ARG A 273 -12.46 -24.57 9.17
CA ARG A 273 -11.46 -25.15 8.27
C ARG A 273 -10.64 -24.01 7.69
N THR A 274 -9.37 -23.91 8.08
CA THR A 274 -8.51 -22.77 7.78
C THR A 274 -7.25 -23.17 7.04
N VAL A 275 -6.97 -22.49 5.93
CA VAL A 275 -5.70 -22.54 5.20
C VAL A 275 -4.97 -21.21 5.40
N LEU A 276 -3.71 -21.27 5.83
CA LEU A 276 -2.82 -20.13 5.94
C LEU A 276 -1.76 -20.18 4.83
N LEU A 277 -1.75 -19.14 4.00
CA LEU A 277 -0.83 -19.01 2.87
C LEU A 277 0.42 -18.23 3.28
N ILE A 278 1.60 -18.75 2.94
CA ILE A 278 2.89 -18.12 3.23
C ILE A 278 3.50 -17.63 1.91
N HIS A 279 3.60 -16.30 1.78
CA HIS A 279 4.16 -15.61 0.62
C HIS A 279 5.49 -14.95 0.91
N GLU A 280 5.97 -15.06 2.14
CA GLU A 280 7.17 -14.44 2.63
C GLU A 280 8.34 -15.43 2.64
N MET A 281 9.53 -14.92 2.32
CA MET A 281 10.76 -15.68 2.46
C MET A 281 11.18 -15.73 3.93
N ARG A 282 12.03 -16.71 4.27
CA ARG A 282 12.46 -16.96 5.65
C ARG A 282 13.09 -15.74 6.30
N GLY A 283 13.98 -15.05 5.60
CA GLY A 283 14.68 -13.87 6.14
C GLY A 283 13.71 -12.78 6.56
N TYR A 284 12.68 -12.53 5.75
CA TYR A 284 11.61 -11.58 6.11
C TYR A 284 10.78 -12.06 7.32
N LEU A 285 10.39 -13.33 7.36
CA LEU A 285 9.62 -13.89 8.49
C LEU A 285 10.38 -13.77 9.81
N ASP A 286 11.68 -14.04 9.82
CA ASP A 286 12.52 -13.89 11.01
C ASP A 286 12.66 -12.41 11.42
N ALA A 287 12.94 -11.53 10.45
CA ALA A 287 13.11 -10.10 10.71
C ALA A 287 11.84 -9.44 11.30
N GLN A 288 10.66 -9.96 10.94
CA GLN A 288 9.37 -9.50 11.45
C GLN A 288 8.86 -10.31 12.65
N GLY A 289 9.60 -11.35 13.10
CA GLY A 289 9.18 -12.21 14.21
C GLY A 289 7.89 -12.99 13.95
N LEU A 290 7.63 -13.40 12.70
CA LEU A 290 6.37 -13.99 12.27
C LEU A 290 6.31 -15.52 12.40
N VAL A 291 7.46 -16.20 12.48
CA VAL A 291 7.54 -17.67 12.58
C VAL A 291 6.74 -18.22 13.79
N PRO A 292 6.81 -17.64 15.00
CA PRO A 292 5.99 -18.10 16.12
C PRO A 292 4.48 -18.03 15.86
N GLY A 293 4.02 -17.01 15.13
CA GLY A 293 2.62 -16.89 14.74
C GLY A 293 2.18 -17.98 13.78
N LEU A 294 3.04 -18.36 12.82
CA LEU A 294 2.79 -19.49 11.93
C LEU A 294 2.65 -20.81 12.71
N ALA A 295 3.59 -21.06 13.64
CA ALA A 295 3.57 -22.25 14.49
C ALA A 295 2.31 -22.30 15.38
N ALA A 296 1.90 -21.15 15.94
CA ALA A 296 0.68 -21.06 16.75
C ALA A 296 -0.58 -21.33 15.92
N ALA A 297 -0.66 -20.82 14.68
CA ALA A 297 -1.76 -21.12 13.78
C ALA A 297 -1.80 -22.61 13.40
N GLN A 298 -0.64 -23.22 13.13
CA GLN A 298 -0.54 -24.66 12.85
C GLN A 298 -0.99 -25.50 14.05
N ALA A 299 -0.53 -25.16 15.26
CA ALA A 299 -0.93 -25.84 16.49
C ALA A 299 -2.43 -25.70 16.79
N ALA A 300 -3.05 -24.59 16.37
CA ALA A 300 -4.49 -24.39 16.44
C ALA A 300 -5.29 -25.19 15.39
N GLY A 301 -4.63 -25.85 14.44
CA GLY A 301 -5.25 -26.68 13.40
C GLY A 301 -5.34 -26.03 12.03
N ALA A 302 -4.73 -24.87 11.79
CA ALA A 302 -4.66 -24.30 10.45
C ALA A 302 -3.71 -25.13 9.57
N ARG A 303 -4.09 -25.35 8.31
CA ARG A 303 -3.23 -25.98 7.31
C ARG A 303 -2.34 -24.91 6.67
N LEU A 304 -1.02 -25.07 6.80
CA LEU A 304 -0.05 -24.12 6.24
C LEU A 304 0.34 -24.53 4.83
N VAL A 305 0.35 -23.56 3.92
CA VAL A 305 0.70 -23.75 2.51
C VAL A 305 1.73 -22.70 2.12
N ALA A 306 2.89 -23.15 1.66
CA ALA A 306 3.93 -22.28 1.13
C ALA A 306 3.70 -22.02 -0.36
N SER A 307 3.97 -20.80 -0.82
CA SER A 307 3.82 -20.46 -2.23
C SER A 307 4.88 -21.08 -3.13
N PHE A 308 6.06 -21.39 -2.59
CA PHE A 308 7.18 -21.93 -3.38
C PHE A 308 7.96 -23.01 -2.61
N PRO A 309 8.56 -23.99 -3.30
CA PRO A 309 9.30 -25.08 -2.64
C PRO A 309 10.43 -24.61 -1.73
N ARG A 310 11.16 -23.55 -2.14
CA ARG A 310 12.24 -22.95 -1.34
C ARG A 310 11.77 -22.43 0.02
N MET A 311 10.57 -21.86 0.07
CA MET A 311 9.99 -21.40 1.33
C MET A 311 9.66 -22.57 2.25
N ALA A 312 9.03 -23.61 1.69
CA ALA A 312 8.72 -24.83 2.44
C ALA A 312 9.99 -25.48 3.01
N GLU A 313 11.04 -25.57 2.20
CA GLU A 313 12.34 -26.10 2.62
C GLU A 313 12.96 -25.27 3.76
N ALA A 314 12.98 -23.94 3.62
CA ALA A 314 13.56 -23.03 4.60
C ALA A 314 12.79 -22.96 5.92
N LEU A 315 11.49 -23.27 5.92
CA LEU A 315 10.62 -23.28 7.10
C LEU A 315 10.46 -24.66 7.75
N ARG A 316 10.92 -25.72 7.07
CA ARG A 316 10.84 -27.10 7.56
C ARG A 316 11.41 -27.31 8.97
N PRO A 317 12.51 -26.66 9.40
CA PRO A 317 13.03 -26.83 10.76
C PRO A 317 12.04 -26.43 11.86
N ASP A 318 11.19 -25.43 11.61
CA ASP A 318 10.27 -24.87 12.61
C ASP A 318 8.85 -25.43 12.47
N LEU A 319 8.42 -25.72 11.25
CA LEU A 319 7.01 -26.04 10.94
C LEU A 319 6.80 -27.48 10.44
N GLY A 320 7.87 -28.21 10.13
CA GLY A 320 7.79 -29.50 9.47
C GLY A 320 7.48 -29.38 7.96
N PRO A 321 7.09 -30.48 7.29
CA PRO A 321 6.78 -30.46 5.87
C PRO A 321 5.53 -29.63 5.58
N LEU A 322 5.61 -28.76 4.57
CA LEU A 322 4.52 -27.89 4.14
C LEU A 322 4.07 -28.26 2.72
N ASP A 323 2.76 -28.13 2.46
CA ASP A 323 2.22 -28.19 1.11
C ASP A 323 2.70 -26.97 0.30
N VAL A 324 2.88 -27.17 -1.01
CA VAL A 324 3.28 -26.11 -1.92
C VAL A 324 2.22 -25.88 -2.97
N VAL A 325 1.69 -24.65 -3.03
CA VAL A 325 0.71 -24.23 -4.03
C VAL A 325 1.15 -22.89 -4.59
N GLN A 326 1.64 -22.91 -5.84
CA GLN A 326 2.23 -21.74 -6.46
C GLN A 326 1.17 -20.77 -7.01
N PRO A 327 1.15 -19.49 -6.59
CA PRO A 327 0.29 -18.49 -7.19
C PRO A 327 0.75 -18.20 -8.63
N GLY A 328 -0.23 -18.10 -9.53
CA GLY A 328 0.02 -17.49 -10.84
C GLY A 328 -0.06 -15.97 -10.77
N VAL A 329 0.25 -15.31 -11.87
CA VAL A 329 0.30 -13.84 -11.96
C VAL A 329 -0.80 -13.33 -12.87
N THR A 330 -1.63 -12.43 -12.35
CA THR A 330 -2.54 -11.61 -13.15
C THR A 330 -1.73 -10.48 -13.78
N LEU A 331 -1.74 -10.42 -15.12
CA LEU A 331 -1.10 -9.32 -15.82
C LEU A 331 -1.93 -8.05 -15.70
N PRO A 332 -1.34 -6.87 -15.43
CA PRO A 332 -2.08 -5.62 -15.42
C PRO A 332 -2.64 -5.32 -16.82
N PRO A 333 -3.76 -4.58 -16.92
CA PRO A 333 -4.31 -4.19 -18.20
C PRO A 333 -3.29 -3.37 -18.99
N ALA A 334 -3.21 -3.58 -20.30
CA ALA A 334 -2.29 -2.84 -21.17
C ALA A 334 -2.95 -2.48 -22.49
N GLY A 335 -2.96 -1.18 -22.81
CA GLY A 335 -3.53 -0.66 -24.04
C GLY A 335 -2.54 -0.71 -25.21
N LEU A 336 -3.05 -0.98 -26.42
CA LEU A 336 -2.22 -0.93 -27.64
C LEU A 336 -1.54 0.43 -27.86
N ALA A 337 -2.16 1.52 -27.38
CA ALA A 337 -1.61 2.87 -27.45
C ALA A 337 -0.32 3.00 -26.63
N ASP A 338 -0.29 2.46 -25.41
CA ASP A 338 0.87 2.53 -24.51
C ASP A 338 2.08 1.83 -25.13
N PHE A 339 1.88 0.64 -25.69
CA PHE A 339 2.93 -0.09 -26.41
C PHE A 339 3.47 0.70 -27.61
N ARG A 340 2.60 1.38 -28.37
CA ARG A 340 3.00 2.20 -29.52
C ARG A 340 3.79 3.43 -29.08
N ALA A 341 3.33 4.12 -28.04
CA ALA A 341 4.01 5.29 -27.49
C ALA A 341 5.42 4.95 -27.00
N ARG A 342 5.55 3.90 -26.18
CA ARG A 342 6.85 3.47 -25.63
C ARG A 342 7.83 2.99 -26.69
N LYS A 343 7.36 2.24 -27.70
CA LYS A 343 8.21 1.79 -28.82
C LYS A 343 8.79 2.95 -29.63
N ARG A 344 8.05 4.04 -29.81
CA ARG A 344 8.54 5.25 -30.51
C ARG A 344 9.64 5.95 -29.72
N VAL A 345 9.47 6.10 -28.41
CA VAL A 345 10.44 6.76 -27.52
C VAL A 345 11.75 5.98 -27.43
N GLN A 346 11.71 4.65 -27.51
CA GLN A 346 12.89 3.79 -27.33
C GLN A 346 13.49 3.29 -28.65
N ALA A 347 13.03 3.78 -29.80
CA ALA A 347 13.52 3.34 -31.11
C ALA A 347 15.05 3.53 -31.21
N GLY A 348 15.77 2.43 -31.43
CA GLY A 348 17.23 2.43 -31.59
C GLY A 348 18.06 2.47 -30.29
N ARG A 349 17.44 2.48 -29.10
CA ARG A 349 18.16 2.48 -27.81
C ARG A 349 18.13 1.10 -27.14
N THR A 350 19.25 0.69 -26.54
CA THR A 350 19.26 -0.48 -25.64
C THR A 350 18.79 -0.04 -24.26
N VAL A 351 17.73 -0.64 -23.74
CA VAL A 351 17.15 -0.23 -22.45
C VAL A 351 17.18 -1.37 -21.46
N PHE A 352 17.80 -1.14 -20.30
CA PHE A 352 17.81 -2.06 -19.18
C PHE A 352 16.82 -1.58 -18.13
N ILE A 353 15.96 -2.47 -17.67
CA ILE A 353 14.88 -2.13 -16.75
C ILE A 353 15.04 -2.89 -15.43
N GLY A 354 14.89 -2.20 -14.30
CA GLY A 354 14.69 -2.74 -12.97
C GLY A 354 13.28 -2.38 -12.48
N ALA A 355 12.75 -3.12 -11.51
CA ALA A 355 11.41 -2.85 -10.99
C ALA A 355 11.21 -3.39 -9.57
N GLY A 356 10.48 -2.63 -8.76
CA GLY A 356 10.16 -2.93 -7.37
C GLY A 356 10.21 -1.68 -6.50
N HIS A 357 9.81 -1.80 -5.23
CA HIS A 357 10.13 -0.78 -4.24
C HIS A 357 11.65 -0.73 -4.08
N ALA A 358 12.30 0.38 -4.42
CA ALA A 358 13.74 0.50 -4.36
C ALA A 358 14.18 0.63 -2.90
N ASP A 359 14.56 -0.52 -2.35
CA ASP A 359 15.16 -0.71 -1.04
C ASP A 359 16.41 -1.63 -1.17
N ARG A 360 17.07 -1.88 -0.04
CA ARG A 360 18.24 -2.79 0.00
C ARG A 360 17.91 -4.23 -0.42
N ARG A 361 16.68 -4.70 -0.16
CA ARG A 361 16.27 -6.07 -0.47
C ARG A 361 16.07 -6.27 -1.98
N LYS A 362 15.48 -5.30 -2.67
CA LYS A 362 15.33 -5.27 -4.13
C LYS A 362 16.63 -4.97 -4.87
N GLY A 363 17.65 -4.51 -4.14
CA GLY A 363 19.00 -4.33 -4.66
C GLY A 363 19.09 -3.19 -5.66
N PHE A 364 18.57 -2.02 -5.29
CA PHE A 364 18.68 -0.82 -6.11
C PHE A 364 20.14 -0.37 -6.30
N ASP A 365 20.98 -0.56 -5.28
CA ASP A 365 22.43 -0.39 -5.35
C ASP A 365 23.07 -1.30 -6.40
N LEU A 366 22.74 -2.60 -6.36
CA LEU A 366 23.25 -3.59 -7.33
C LEU A 366 22.79 -3.27 -8.77
N PHE A 367 21.60 -2.68 -8.92
CA PHE A 367 21.11 -2.18 -10.20
C PHE A 367 21.95 -1.01 -10.71
N LEU A 368 22.27 -0.04 -9.86
CA LEU A 368 23.09 1.12 -10.23
C LEU A 368 24.52 0.70 -10.55
N ASP A 369 25.12 -0.21 -9.78
CA ASP A 369 26.46 -0.74 -10.04
C ASP A 369 26.53 -1.43 -11.41
N ALA A 370 25.56 -2.31 -11.70
CA ALA A 370 25.47 -2.96 -13.01
C ALA A 370 25.23 -1.93 -14.11
N ALA A 371 24.39 -0.92 -13.87
CA ALA A 371 24.08 0.12 -14.85
C ALA A 371 25.31 0.96 -15.22
N GLN A 372 26.12 1.36 -14.25
CA GLN A 372 27.36 2.09 -14.49
C GLN A 372 28.34 1.26 -15.34
N GLU A 373 28.51 -0.01 -15.01
CA GLU A 373 29.43 -0.88 -15.74
C GLU A 373 28.92 -1.20 -17.16
N ILE A 374 27.62 -1.36 -17.34
CA ILE A 374 27.00 -1.51 -18.66
C ILE A 374 27.17 -0.22 -19.46
N ALA A 375 26.91 0.95 -18.87
CA ALA A 375 27.04 2.25 -19.55
C ALA A 375 28.48 2.49 -20.06
N ALA A 376 29.48 2.06 -19.30
CA ALA A 376 30.89 2.14 -19.71
C ALA A 376 31.21 1.29 -20.94
N ARG A 377 30.49 0.17 -21.14
CA ARG A 377 30.67 -0.76 -22.28
C ARG A 377 29.69 -0.50 -23.43
N MET A 378 28.56 0.15 -23.15
CA MET A 378 27.48 0.45 -24.09
C MET A 378 26.99 1.90 -23.86
N PRO A 379 27.67 2.91 -24.42
CA PRO A 379 27.34 4.32 -24.18
C PRO A 379 25.91 4.72 -24.57
N GLN A 380 25.28 3.99 -25.48
CA GLN A 380 23.89 4.20 -25.91
C GLN A 380 22.83 3.57 -24.98
N ALA A 381 23.26 2.83 -23.94
CA ALA A 381 22.35 2.18 -23.02
C ALA A 381 21.56 3.20 -22.18
N GLY A 382 20.28 2.93 -21.95
CA GLY A 382 19.44 3.66 -21.00
C GLY A 382 18.98 2.76 -19.87
N PHE A 383 18.75 3.33 -18.69
CA PHE A 383 18.38 2.59 -17.49
C PHE A 383 17.06 3.12 -16.94
N VAL A 384 16.16 2.21 -16.57
CA VAL A 384 14.84 2.56 -16.04
C VAL A 384 14.62 1.76 -14.76
N TRP A 385 14.16 2.42 -13.70
CA TRP A 385 13.63 1.73 -12.51
C TRP A 385 12.16 2.08 -12.30
N LEU A 386 11.30 1.06 -12.30
CA LEU A 386 9.88 1.20 -11.99
C LEU A 386 9.61 0.97 -10.50
N GLY A 387 8.87 1.88 -9.87
CA GLY A 387 8.47 1.79 -8.46
C GLY A 387 8.96 2.95 -7.61
N ALA A 388 8.43 3.04 -6.39
CA ALA A 388 8.82 4.07 -5.42
C ALA A 388 10.22 3.83 -4.87
N LEU A 389 10.91 4.90 -4.47
CA LEU A 389 12.24 4.87 -3.86
C LEU A 389 12.14 5.27 -2.39
N ASP A 390 12.75 4.48 -1.52
CA ASP A 390 13.01 4.89 -0.14
C ASP A 390 14.05 6.05 -0.11
N PRO A 391 14.22 6.75 1.03
CA PRO A 391 15.17 7.87 1.11
C PRO A 391 16.62 7.48 0.75
N TRP A 392 17.06 6.27 1.11
CA TRP A 392 18.39 5.77 0.80
C TRP A 392 18.57 5.60 -0.72
N ALA A 393 17.59 5.03 -1.42
CA ALA A 393 17.59 4.88 -2.86
C ALA A 393 17.48 6.23 -3.57
N GLN A 394 16.77 7.21 -3.02
CA GLN A 394 16.71 8.57 -3.57
C GLN A 394 18.10 9.23 -3.57
N ASP A 395 18.89 9.05 -2.51
CA ASP A 395 20.25 9.58 -2.43
C ASP A 395 21.17 8.94 -3.48
N LEU A 396 21.12 7.62 -3.61
CA LEU A 396 21.89 6.88 -4.62
C LEU A 396 21.49 7.28 -6.05
N ALA A 397 20.19 7.44 -6.31
CA ALA A 397 19.68 7.89 -7.59
C ALA A 397 20.17 9.29 -7.95
N ARG A 398 20.19 10.23 -6.99
CA ARG A 398 20.73 11.59 -7.18
C ARG A 398 22.22 11.54 -7.52
N ALA A 399 23.00 10.76 -6.79
CA ALA A 399 24.44 10.60 -7.05
C ALA A 399 24.70 10.00 -8.44
N ALA A 400 23.99 8.93 -8.81
CA ALA A 400 24.16 8.27 -10.11
C ALA A 400 23.80 9.21 -11.29
N ARG A 401 22.73 9.99 -11.17
CA ARG A 401 22.38 11.01 -12.18
C ARG A 401 23.39 12.15 -12.23
N GLY A 402 23.90 12.60 -11.08
CA GLY A 402 24.97 13.59 -11.01
C GLY A 402 26.27 13.13 -11.69
N ALA A 403 26.54 11.82 -11.67
CA ALA A 403 27.64 11.19 -12.40
C ALA A 403 27.36 10.95 -13.90
N GLY A 404 26.20 11.40 -14.42
CA GLY A 404 25.86 11.30 -15.84
C GLY A 404 25.20 9.99 -16.28
N LEU A 405 24.79 9.11 -15.36
CA LEU A 405 24.10 7.88 -15.71
C LEU A 405 22.72 8.20 -16.35
N PRO A 406 22.38 7.66 -17.54
CA PRO A 406 21.10 7.90 -18.20
C PRO A 406 19.96 7.12 -17.54
N LEU A 407 19.58 7.55 -16.34
CA LEU A 407 18.65 6.88 -15.43
C LEU A 407 17.27 7.57 -15.38
N SER A 408 16.23 6.85 -15.80
CA SER A 408 14.83 7.25 -15.68
C SER A 408 14.16 6.60 -14.47
N LEU A 409 13.42 7.39 -13.70
CA LEU A 409 12.75 7.00 -12.46
C LEU A 409 11.29 7.46 -12.51
N PRO A 410 10.44 6.82 -13.32
CA PRO A 410 9.04 7.22 -13.47
C PRO A 410 8.19 6.98 -12.23
N GLY A 411 8.69 6.28 -11.20
CA GLY A 411 7.91 5.92 -10.02
C GLY A 411 6.93 4.79 -10.33
N PHE A 412 5.77 4.81 -9.67
CA PHE A 412 4.69 3.87 -9.96
C PHE A 412 4.03 4.20 -11.31
N VAL A 413 3.86 3.18 -12.15
CA VAL A 413 3.24 3.32 -13.47
C VAL A 413 2.15 2.29 -13.65
N THR A 414 1.05 2.68 -14.29
CA THR A 414 -0.06 1.78 -14.62
C THR A 414 0.21 0.98 -15.90
N ASP A 415 1.04 1.50 -16.82
CA ASP A 415 1.39 0.90 -18.11
C ASP A 415 2.64 0.00 -18.07
N SER A 416 2.94 -0.63 -16.92
CA SER A 416 4.20 -1.34 -16.68
C SER A 416 4.57 -2.39 -17.75
N LEU A 417 3.60 -3.11 -18.34
CA LEU A 417 3.85 -4.06 -19.43
C LEU A 417 4.39 -3.38 -20.70
N ALA A 418 3.94 -2.16 -21.00
CA ALA A 418 4.49 -1.40 -22.13
C ALA A 418 5.96 -1.02 -21.89
N CYS A 419 6.33 -0.72 -20.64
CA CYS A 419 7.73 -0.49 -20.25
C CYS A 419 8.59 -1.75 -20.43
N TYR A 420 8.13 -2.90 -19.96
CA TYR A 420 8.85 -4.16 -20.14
C TYR A 420 9.00 -4.53 -21.61
N ALA A 421 7.95 -4.41 -22.42
CA ALA A 421 7.99 -4.75 -23.84
C ALA A 421 8.97 -3.89 -24.65
N ALA A 422 9.16 -2.64 -24.23
CA ALA A 422 10.09 -1.71 -24.84
C ALA A 422 11.55 -1.98 -24.40
N ALA A 423 11.76 -2.55 -23.21
CA ALA A 423 13.08 -2.89 -22.69
C ALA A 423 13.79 -4.00 -23.50
N SER A 424 15.12 -3.95 -23.46
CA SER A 424 16.02 -4.97 -24.01
C SER A 424 16.18 -6.13 -23.03
N VAL A 425 16.44 -5.83 -21.75
CA VAL A 425 16.67 -6.82 -20.69
C VAL A 425 16.13 -6.32 -19.34
N TYR A 426 15.49 -7.21 -18.58
CA TYR A 426 15.12 -6.99 -17.19
C TYR A 426 16.27 -7.40 -16.26
N LEU A 427 16.68 -6.49 -15.38
CA LEU A 427 17.71 -6.72 -14.37
C LEU A 427 17.04 -7.04 -13.03
N LEU A 428 17.04 -8.34 -12.67
CA LEU A 428 16.54 -8.80 -11.38
C LEU A 428 17.69 -8.77 -10.35
N THR A 429 17.84 -7.63 -9.69
CA THR A 429 18.93 -7.40 -8.72
C THR A 429 18.53 -7.67 -7.27
N SER A 430 17.39 -8.34 -7.05
CA SER A 430 16.89 -8.65 -5.71
C SER A 430 17.80 -9.64 -4.99
N ARG A 431 18.05 -9.37 -3.70
CA ARG A 431 18.75 -10.27 -2.77
C ARG A 431 17.81 -11.35 -2.23
N GLU A 432 16.53 -11.03 -2.13
CA GLU A 432 15.48 -11.93 -1.66
C GLU A 432 14.15 -11.54 -2.33
N ASP A 433 13.47 -12.52 -2.92
CA ASP A 433 12.14 -12.34 -3.49
C ASP A 433 11.34 -13.64 -3.52
N PRO A 434 10.16 -13.69 -2.87
CA PRO A 434 9.32 -14.87 -2.86
C PRO A 434 8.92 -15.36 -4.25
N GLY A 435 8.63 -14.43 -5.16
CA GLY A 435 8.08 -14.75 -6.47
C GLY A 435 7.83 -13.48 -7.26
N PRO A 436 8.88 -12.86 -7.83
CA PRO A 436 8.78 -11.52 -8.43
C PRO A 436 7.79 -11.53 -9.59
N ALA A 437 6.60 -10.97 -9.40
CA ALA A 437 5.62 -10.79 -10.47
C ALA A 437 6.21 -9.99 -11.65
N THR A 438 7.15 -9.08 -11.36
CA THR A 438 7.94 -8.32 -12.34
C THR A 438 8.71 -9.19 -13.32
N LEU A 439 9.22 -10.36 -12.89
CA LEU A 439 9.87 -11.32 -13.79
C LEU A 439 8.86 -11.92 -14.75
N ILE A 440 7.68 -12.29 -14.25
CA ILE A 440 6.58 -12.83 -15.07
C ILE A 440 6.06 -11.76 -16.03
N HIS A 441 5.98 -10.49 -15.61
CA HIS A 441 5.63 -9.36 -16.48
C HIS A 441 6.64 -9.21 -17.63
N ALA A 442 7.94 -9.23 -17.33
CA ALA A 442 8.99 -9.17 -18.34
C ALA A 442 8.90 -10.37 -19.32
N ALA A 443 8.75 -11.58 -18.81
CA ALA A 443 8.63 -12.77 -19.65
C ALA A 443 7.34 -12.77 -20.50
N ALA A 444 6.22 -12.25 -19.97
CA ALA A 444 4.94 -12.10 -20.68
C ALA A 444 5.01 -11.11 -21.85
N THR A 445 5.92 -10.13 -21.79
CA THR A 445 6.21 -9.25 -22.94
C THR A 445 7.27 -9.82 -23.87
N GLY A 446 7.88 -10.94 -23.49
CA GLY A 446 8.99 -11.59 -24.18
C GLY A 446 10.34 -10.95 -23.88
N THR A 447 10.45 -10.14 -22.84
CA THR A 447 11.71 -9.50 -22.42
C THR A 447 12.54 -10.51 -21.60
N PRO A 448 13.80 -10.78 -21.98
CA PRO A 448 14.68 -11.64 -21.18
C PRO A 448 15.04 -10.99 -19.85
N PHE A 449 15.48 -11.79 -18.89
CA PHE A 449 16.03 -11.29 -17.64
C PHE A 449 17.40 -11.89 -17.33
N VAL A 450 18.18 -11.15 -16.56
CA VAL A 450 19.32 -11.67 -15.80
C VAL A 450 19.09 -11.39 -14.32
N GLY A 451 19.38 -12.38 -13.47
CA GLY A 451 19.22 -12.28 -12.03
C GLY A 451 20.41 -12.86 -11.27
N TYR A 452 20.62 -12.45 -10.02
CA TYR A 452 21.52 -13.17 -9.13
C TYR A 452 20.83 -14.46 -8.64
N ALA A 453 21.60 -15.53 -8.46
CA ALA A 453 21.23 -16.78 -7.81
C ALA A 453 21.13 -16.56 -6.29
N ALA A 454 20.36 -15.55 -5.91
CA ALA A 454 20.03 -15.16 -4.55
C ALA A 454 18.79 -15.92 -4.08
N ASP A 455 18.20 -15.51 -2.97
CA ASP A 455 17.05 -16.20 -2.38
C ASP A 455 15.74 -15.85 -3.10
N ILE A 456 15.58 -16.41 -4.30
CA ILE A 456 14.45 -16.15 -5.21
C ILE A 456 13.58 -17.40 -5.30
N GLY A 457 12.32 -17.33 -4.88
CA GLY A 457 11.43 -18.50 -4.80
C GLY A 457 11.08 -19.14 -6.15
N LEU A 458 11.09 -18.37 -7.25
CA LEU A 458 10.87 -18.86 -8.61
C LEU A 458 12.08 -19.60 -9.23
N ARG A 459 13.27 -19.53 -8.60
CA ARG A 459 14.51 -20.12 -9.14
C ARG A 459 14.37 -21.63 -9.31
N GLY A 460 14.81 -22.16 -10.44
CA GLY A 460 14.61 -23.56 -10.84
C GLY A 460 13.33 -23.78 -11.67
N THR A 461 12.34 -22.89 -11.55
CA THR A 461 11.09 -22.97 -12.33
C THR A 461 11.12 -22.07 -13.56
N VAL A 462 11.77 -20.90 -13.45
CA VAL A 462 11.82 -19.87 -14.50
C VAL A 462 13.16 -19.82 -15.24
N ASP A 463 14.04 -20.78 -15.01
CA ASP A 463 15.37 -20.83 -15.64
C ASP A 463 15.31 -20.81 -17.18
N PRO A 464 14.32 -21.43 -17.86
CA PRO A 464 14.17 -21.29 -19.31
C PRO A 464 13.80 -19.88 -19.80
N LEU A 465 13.34 -18.98 -18.91
CA LEU A 465 12.87 -17.64 -19.27
C LEU A 465 14.00 -16.59 -19.27
N GLY A 466 15.15 -16.88 -18.66
CA GLY A 466 16.27 -15.94 -18.51
C GLY A 466 17.53 -16.61 -17.99
N ARG A 467 18.36 -15.88 -17.24
CA ARG A 467 19.62 -16.40 -16.71
C ARG A 467 19.84 -15.98 -15.27
N PHE A 468 20.20 -16.94 -14.42
CA PHE A 468 20.75 -16.66 -13.09
C PHE A 468 22.28 -16.77 -13.11
N VAL A 469 22.97 -15.85 -12.42
CA VAL A 469 24.42 -15.85 -12.20
C VAL A 469 24.72 -15.97 -10.71
N ALA A 470 25.94 -16.36 -10.33
CA ALA A 470 26.27 -16.51 -8.91
C ALA A 470 26.06 -15.19 -8.13
N SER A 471 25.56 -15.27 -6.90
CA SER A 471 25.38 -14.08 -6.06
C SER A 471 26.73 -13.38 -5.83
N GLY A 472 26.79 -12.08 -6.07
CA GLY A 472 28.04 -11.29 -6.00
C GLY A 472 28.90 -11.32 -7.27
N ASP A 473 28.59 -12.15 -8.26
CA ASP A 473 29.29 -12.15 -9.55
C ASP A 473 28.80 -11.00 -10.44
N ARG A 474 29.24 -9.78 -10.11
CA ARG A 474 28.87 -8.57 -10.84
C ARG A 474 29.33 -8.63 -12.30
N ALA A 475 30.55 -9.11 -12.54
CA ALA A 475 31.12 -9.19 -13.88
C ALA A 475 30.31 -10.15 -14.77
N GLY A 476 29.95 -11.33 -14.25
CA GLY A 476 29.09 -12.28 -14.94
C GLY A 476 27.67 -11.75 -15.15
N PHE A 477 27.11 -11.02 -14.18
CA PHE A 477 25.80 -10.37 -14.32
C PHE A 477 25.79 -9.37 -15.49
N VAL A 478 26.78 -8.48 -15.53
CA VAL A 478 26.94 -7.46 -16.61
C VAL A 478 27.17 -8.13 -17.96
N ALA A 479 28.05 -9.13 -18.03
CA ALA A 479 28.31 -9.86 -19.26
C ALA A 479 27.06 -10.57 -19.81
N ALA A 480 26.29 -11.21 -18.93
CA ALA A 480 25.02 -11.86 -19.28
C ALA A 480 23.97 -10.84 -19.75
N ALA A 481 23.85 -9.69 -19.07
CA ALA A 481 22.94 -8.62 -19.46
C ALA A 481 23.22 -8.11 -20.88
N ILE A 482 24.49 -7.82 -21.18
CA ILE A 482 24.91 -7.32 -22.50
C ILE A 482 24.70 -8.39 -23.58
N ALA A 483 25.07 -9.65 -23.30
CA ALA A 483 24.88 -10.75 -24.24
C ALA A 483 23.39 -10.94 -24.58
N LEU A 484 22.50 -10.93 -23.58
CA LEU A 484 21.06 -11.02 -23.80
C LEU A 484 20.55 -9.83 -24.64
N ALA A 485 21.01 -8.61 -24.37
CA ALA A 485 20.60 -7.43 -25.13
C ALA A 485 21.00 -7.50 -26.62
N GLN A 486 22.11 -8.16 -26.94
CA GLN A 486 22.65 -8.28 -28.30
C GLN A 486 22.11 -9.49 -29.06
N GLN A 487 21.81 -10.60 -28.37
CA GLN A 487 21.44 -11.88 -28.99
C GLN A 487 19.93 -12.10 -29.09
N GLU A 488 19.12 -11.29 -28.41
CA GLU A 488 17.67 -11.47 -28.38
C GLU A 488 17.02 -11.23 -29.76
N THR A 489 16.24 -12.21 -30.23
CA THR A 489 15.52 -12.16 -31.51
C THR A 489 14.01 -12.13 -31.31
N GLN A 490 13.23 -11.78 -32.34
CA GLN A 490 11.77 -11.89 -32.26
C GLN A 490 11.29 -13.34 -32.01
N THR A 491 12.05 -14.33 -32.49
CA THR A 491 11.77 -15.76 -32.27
C THR A 491 11.93 -16.13 -30.81
N THR A 492 13.04 -15.75 -30.16
CA THR A 492 13.28 -16.03 -28.73
C THR A 492 12.29 -15.27 -27.84
N ARG A 493 11.93 -14.03 -28.19
CA ARG A 493 10.87 -13.28 -27.49
C ARG A 493 9.51 -13.98 -27.58
N ARG A 494 9.15 -14.54 -28.74
CA ARG A 494 7.91 -15.32 -28.94
C ARG A 494 7.92 -16.60 -28.12
N ALA A 495 9.03 -17.34 -28.14
CA ALA A 495 9.20 -18.57 -27.36
C ALA A 495 9.03 -18.31 -25.86
N ARG A 496 9.64 -17.24 -25.34
CA ARG A 496 9.52 -16.82 -23.93
C ARG A 496 8.07 -16.55 -23.51
N ARG A 497 7.30 -15.86 -24.36
CA ARG A 497 5.86 -15.63 -24.12
C ARG A 497 5.03 -16.91 -24.11
N ALA A 498 5.44 -17.96 -24.82
CA ALA A 498 4.78 -19.25 -24.75
C ALA A 498 5.13 -19.98 -23.44
N LEU A 499 6.41 -19.97 -23.06
CA LEU A 499 6.91 -20.63 -21.85
C LEU A 499 6.35 -20.04 -20.55
N VAL A 500 6.02 -18.75 -20.53
CA VAL A 500 5.48 -18.10 -19.32
C VAL A 500 4.00 -18.40 -19.06
N ARG A 501 3.25 -18.89 -20.06
CA ARG A 501 1.78 -19.12 -19.96
C ARG A 501 1.34 -19.94 -18.75
N PRO A 502 2.04 -21.02 -18.33
CA PRO A 502 1.65 -21.81 -17.16
C PRO A 502 1.75 -21.05 -15.83
N HIS A 503 2.44 -19.89 -15.80
CA HIS A 503 2.58 -19.03 -14.63
C HIS A 503 1.55 -17.89 -14.60
N LEU A 504 0.68 -17.80 -15.61
CA LEU A 504 -0.33 -16.74 -15.72
C LEU A 504 -1.68 -17.21 -15.16
N GLY A 505 -2.43 -16.26 -14.61
CA GLY A 505 -3.79 -16.48 -14.11
C GLY A 505 -3.84 -17.25 -12.80
N LEU A 506 -5.03 -17.26 -12.18
CA LEU A 506 -5.24 -17.82 -10.85
C LEU A 506 -6.11 -19.07 -10.82
N ASP A 507 -6.59 -19.57 -11.97
CA ASP A 507 -7.45 -20.77 -12.06
C ASP A 507 -6.88 -21.95 -11.31
N ARG A 508 -5.69 -22.39 -11.71
CA ARG A 508 -5.04 -23.55 -11.08
C ARG A 508 -4.79 -23.32 -9.60
N TYR A 509 -4.39 -22.11 -9.22
CA TYR A 509 -4.06 -21.75 -7.84
C TYR A 509 -5.31 -21.82 -6.95
N CYS A 510 -6.38 -21.12 -7.33
CA CYS A 510 -7.64 -21.10 -6.59
C CYS A 510 -8.27 -22.49 -6.50
N ASP A 511 -8.28 -23.25 -7.61
CA ASP A 511 -8.84 -24.60 -7.61
C ASP A 511 -8.01 -25.58 -6.74
N GLN A 512 -6.68 -25.42 -6.69
CA GLN A 512 -5.81 -26.20 -5.78
C GLN A 512 -6.09 -25.86 -4.31
N LEU A 513 -6.28 -24.57 -3.98
CA LEU A 513 -6.61 -24.16 -2.61
C LEU A 513 -8.00 -24.64 -2.17
N LEU A 514 -9.00 -24.61 -3.05
CA LEU A 514 -10.33 -25.15 -2.72
C LEU A 514 -10.31 -26.66 -2.45
N ARG A 515 -9.47 -27.41 -3.16
CA ARG A 515 -9.26 -28.84 -2.89
C ARG A 515 -8.68 -29.11 -1.51
N ALA A 516 -8.04 -28.14 -0.86
CA ALA A 516 -7.56 -28.31 0.52
C ALA A 516 -8.71 -28.41 1.55
N PHE A 517 -9.94 -28.06 1.15
CA PHE A 517 -11.16 -28.16 1.96
C PHE A 517 -12.11 -29.29 1.50
N ALA A 518 -11.74 -30.05 0.48
CA ALA A 518 -12.56 -31.12 -0.07
C ALA A 518 -12.48 -32.40 0.76
#